data_AF-A0A936PBX2-F1
#
_entry.id   AF-A0A936PBX2-F1
#
_cell.length_a   1.000
_cell.length_b   1.000
_cell.length_c   1.000
_cell.angle_alpha   90.00
_cell.angle_beta   90.00
_cell.angle_gamma   90.00
#
_symmetry.space_group_name_H-M   'P 1'
#
loop_
_entity.id
_entity.type
_entity.pdbx_description
1 polymer ?
#
loop_
_entity_poly.entity_id
_entity_poly.type
_entity_poly.pdbx_seq_one_letter_code
_entity_poly.pdbx_strand_id
1 'polypeptide(L)'
;MLRWMLFALTALVGSGCDSADPVDGKTEALKAAVAQAHRLFERTQTDPMANVSFYGVHQMGGSGIHYLLASLPERGAIECYAEGKPSAPWCVVVRGGPGKLEITIDGYGAQLDRPLVTQVARLGEYRRF
;
A
#
# COMPACT_ATOMS: atom_id res chain seq x y z
N MET A 1 -43.38 -21.10 -53.11
CA MET A 1 -43.94 -19.88 -52.49
C MET A 1 -43.12 -19.56 -51.27
N LEU A 2 -42.53 -18.37 -51.29
CA LEU A 2 -41.60 -17.81 -50.31
C LEU A 2 -42.42 -17.08 -49.24
N ARG A 3 -42.37 -17.44 -47.95
CA ARG A 3 -42.39 -16.42 -46.87
C ARG A 3 -42.08 -16.88 -45.43
N TRP A 4 -40.91 -16.43 -44.93
CA TRP A 4 -40.64 -15.75 -43.64
C TRP A 4 -41.08 -16.39 -42.30
N MET A 5 -40.12 -16.62 -41.39
CA MET A 5 -39.87 -15.71 -40.25
C MET A 5 -38.62 -16.11 -39.46
N LEU A 6 -37.70 -15.15 -39.32
CA LEU A 6 -36.66 -15.10 -38.30
C LEU A 6 -37.30 -15.08 -36.91
N PHE A 7 -36.72 -15.74 -35.92
CA PHE A 7 -36.60 -15.14 -34.58
C PHE A 7 -35.28 -15.56 -33.91
N ALA A 8 -34.44 -14.53 -33.80
CA ALA A 8 -33.30 -14.28 -32.94
C ALA A 8 -32.89 -15.41 -31.96
N LEU A 9 -31.76 -16.02 -32.33
CA LEU A 9 -30.84 -16.71 -31.44
C LEU A 9 -30.18 -15.69 -30.50
N THR A 10 -29.88 -16.15 -29.29
CA THR A 10 -28.83 -15.62 -28.37
C THR A 10 -29.18 -14.38 -27.55
N ALA A 11 -29.93 -14.61 -26.47
CA ALA A 11 -29.85 -13.80 -25.25
C ALA A 11 -29.35 -14.69 -24.11
N LEU A 12 -28.08 -14.53 -23.74
CA LEU A 12 -27.60 -14.69 -22.36
C LEU A 12 -26.26 -13.95 -22.29
N VAL A 13 -26.42 -12.63 -22.23
CA VAL A 13 -25.39 -11.67 -21.84
C VAL A 13 -24.86 -12.10 -20.48
N GLY A 14 -23.53 -12.25 -20.42
CA GLY A 14 -22.80 -12.57 -19.22
C GLY A 14 -23.16 -11.60 -18.10
N SER A 15 -23.77 -12.13 -17.05
CA SER A 15 -23.69 -11.55 -15.71
C SER A 15 -22.68 -12.40 -14.96
N GLY A 16 -21.40 -12.30 -15.36
CA GLY A 16 -20.30 -12.64 -14.49
C GLY A 16 -20.34 -11.65 -13.35
N CYS A 17 -21.19 -11.90 -12.35
CA CYS A 17 -21.04 -11.32 -11.04
C CYS A 17 -19.69 -11.86 -10.55
N ASP A 18 -18.68 -11.02 -10.70
CA ASP A 18 -17.36 -11.14 -10.11
C ASP A 18 -17.54 -11.46 -8.63
N SER A 19 -17.55 -12.76 -8.31
CA SER A 19 -17.36 -13.25 -6.97
C SER A 19 -15.89 -12.99 -6.66
N ALA A 20 -15.57 -11.73 -6.38
CA ALA A 20 -14.27 -11.33 -5.88
C ALA A 20 -14.03 -12.16 -4.63
N ASP A 21 -13.11 -13.12 -4.71
CA ASP A 21 -12.77 -13.95 -3.57
C ASP A 21 -12.35 -13.01 -2.44
N PRO A 22 -12.74 -13.28 -1.18
CA PRO A 22 -12.39 -12.41 -0.05
C PRO A 22 -10.86 -12.23 0.13
N VAL A 23 -10.06 -13.10 -0.49
CA VAL A 23 -8.60 -13.00 -0.57
C VAL A 23 -8.13 -11.92 -1.56
N ASP A 24 -8.83 -11.74 -2.69
CA ASP A 24 -8.48 -10.74 -3.71
C ASP A 24 -8.72 -9.33 -3.19
N GLY A 25 -9.85 -9.12 -2.49
CA GLY A 25 -10.15 -7.83 -1.86
C GLY A 25 -9.10 -7.40 -0.83
N LYS A 26 -8.59 -8.34 0.00
CA LYS A 26 -7.52 -8.06 0.96
C LYS A 26 -6.18 -7.80 0.30
N THR A 27 -5.90 -8.49 -0.81
CA THR A 27 -4.67 -8.29 -1.58
C THR A 27 -4.62 -6.90 -2.20
N GLU A 28 -5.71 -6.44 -2.80
CA GLU A 28 -5.78 -5.09 -3.37
C GLU A 28 -5.75 -4.01 -2.29
N ALA A 29 -6.42 -4.23 -1.15
CA ALA A 29 -6.32 -3.35 0.02
C ALA A 29 -4.88 -3.23 0.53
N LEU A 30 -4.14 -4.35 0.59
CA LEU A 30 -2.74 -4.37 1.01
C LEU A 30 -1.85 -3.61 0.04
N LYS A 31 -1.99 -3.84 -1.27
CA LYS A 31 -1.25 -3.08 -2.30
C LYS A 31 -1.55 -1.59 -2.22
N ALA A 32 -2.80 -1.21 -2.02
CA ALA A 32 -3.21 0.19 -1.85
C ALA A 32 -2.58 0.82 -0.60
N ALA A 33 -2.55 0.10 0.52
CA ALA A 33 -1.92 0.55 1.77
C ALA A 33 -0.40 0.75 1.60
N VAL A 34 0.29 -0.19 0.94
CA VAL A 34 1.73 -0.07 0.62
C VAL A 34 1.98 1.12 -0.29
N ALA A 35 1.16 1.32 -1.32
CA ALA A 35 1.28 2.46 -2.23
C ALA A 35 0.99 3.80 -1.51
N GLN A 36 0.06 3.83 -0.56
CA GLN A 36 -0.21 5.01 0.26
C GLN A 36 0.99 5.34 1.16
N ALA A 37 1.54 4.33 1.86
CA ALA A 37 2.73 4.50 2.66
C ALA A 37 3.91 5.02 1.82
N HIS A 38 4.12 4.46 0.63
CA HIS A 38 5.14 4.92 -0.31
C HIS A 38 5.00 6.40 -0.64
N ARG A 39 3.79 6.85 -1.02
CA ARG A 39 3.51 8.27 -1.31
C ARG A 39 3.77 9.18 -0.10
N LEU A 40 3.50 8.73 1.12
CA LEU A 40 3.76 9.52 2.34
C LEU A 40 5.25 9.72 2.60
N PHE A 41 6.08 8.72 2.31
CA PHE A 41 7.54 8.85 2.42
C PHE A 41 8.13 9.66 1.27
N GLU A 42 7.72 9.40 0.02
CA GLU A 42 8.17 10.18 -1.15
C GLU A 42 7.85 11.68 -1.03
N ARG A 43 6.70 12.00 -0.39
CA ARG A 43 6.31 13.40 -0.14
C ARG A 43 7.37 14.18 0.64
N THR A 44 8.20 13.51 1.45
CA THR A 44 9.30 14.18 2.18
C THR A 44 10.35 14.81 1.26
N GLN A 45 10.40 14.44 -0.03
CA GLN A 45 11.31 15.06 -1.00
C GLN A 45 10.83 16.43 -1.48
N THR A 46 9.53 16.63 -1.57
CA THR A 46 8.92 17.79 -2.24
C THR A 46 8.16 18.71 -1.28
N ASP A 47 7.75 18.20 -0.12
CA ASP A 47 7.03 18.94 0.91
C ASP A 47 7.93 19.18 2.13
N PRO A 48 8.35 20.45 2.38
CA PRO A 48 9.17 20.80 3.54
C PRO A 48 8.53 20.43 4.88
N MET A 49 7.20 20.48 5.01
CA MET A 49 6.52 20.14 6.25
C MET A 49 6.52 18.63 6.49
N ALA A 50 6.33 17.83 5.45
CA ALA A 50 6.47 16.37 5.54
C ALA A 50 7.91 15.98 5.89
N ASN A 51 8.90 16.64 5.29
CA ASN A 51 10.32 16.43 5.58
C ASN A 51 10.63 16.75 7.06
N VAL A 52 10.29 17.96 7.52
CA VAL A 52 10.51 18.37 8.92
C VAL A 52 9.80 17.43 9.89
N SER A 53 8.57 16.99 9.58
CA SER A 53 7.82 16.06 10.42
C SER A 53 8.53 14.70 10.53
N PHE A 54 9.00 14.15 9.40
CA PHE A 54 9.77 12.90 9.39
C PHE A 54 11.06 13.02 10.22
N TYR A 55 11.86 14.07 10.01
CA TYR A 55 13.08 14.28 10.78
C TYR A 55 12.81 14.60 12.25
N GLY A 56 11.69 15.25 12.56
CA GLY A 56 11.23 15.48 13.93
C GLY A 56 10.96 14.16 14.65
N VAL A 57 10.22 13.25 14.01
CA VAL A 57 10.01 11.88 14.53
C VAL A 57 11.35 11.19 14.78
N HIS A 58 12.29 11.27 13.84
CA HIS A 58 13.60 10.64 13.98
C HIS A 58 14.43 11.21 15.14
N GLN A 59 14.44 12.54 15.30
CA GLN A 59 15.16 13.22 16.39
C GLN A 59 14.61 12.88 17.78
N MET A 60 13.32 12.53 17.88
CA MET A 60 12.70 12.03 19.12
C MET A 60 12.98 10.54 19.38
N GLY A 61 13.82 9.88 18.56
CA GLY A 61 14.09 8.46 18.66
C GLY A 61 13.06 7.56 17.98
N GLY A 62 12.11 8.15 17.23
CA GLY A 62 11.15 7.42 16.43
C GLY A 62 11.74 6.87 15.12
N SER A 63 11.02 5.94 14.52
CA SER A 63 11.38 5.27 13.26
C SER A 63 10.37 5.59 12.15
N GLY A 64 10.61 5.04 10.95
CA GLY A 64 9.71 5.23 9.81
C GLY A 64 8.26 4.81 10.07
N ILE A 65 8.03 3.76 10.86
CA ILE A 65 6.67 3.32 11.20
C ILE A 65 5.93 4.37 12.05
N HIS A 66 6.65 5.09 12.92
CA HIS A 66 6.07 6.14 13.76
C HIS A 66 5.60 7.32 12.90
N TYR A 67 6.41 7.74 11.93
CA TYR A 67 6.01 8.78 10.97
C TYR A 67 4.82 8.32 10.12
N LEU A 68 4.85 7.09 9.62
CA LEU A 68 3.74 6.53 8.83
C LEU A 68 2.43 6.55 9.61
N LEU A 69 2.43 6.02 10.84
CA LEU A 69 1.23 5.96 11.67
C LEU A 69 0.71 7.36 12.06
N ALA A 70 1.60 8.34 12.24
CA ALA A 70 1.21 9.73 12.51
C ALA A 70 0.67 10.45 11.25
N SER A 71 1.08 10.02 10.06
CA SER A 71 0.74 10.66 8.78
C SER A 71 -0.43 10.01 8.05
N LEU A 72 -0.88 8.84 8.51
CA LEU A 72 -2.05 8.17 7.96
C LEU A 72 -3.32 8.92 8.40
N PRO A 73 -4.14 9.43 7.47
CA PRO A 73 -5.37 10.13 7.82
C PRO A 73 -6.39 9.21 8.51
N GLU A 74 -6.43 7.95 8.07
CA GLU A 74 -7.23 6.88 8.67
C GLU A 74 -6.45 5.56 8.55
N ARG A 75 -6.58 4.68 9.55
CA ARG A 75 -6.13 3.28 9.42
C ARG A 75 -7.12 2.61 8.47
N GLY A 76 -6.73 2.43 7.22
CA GLY A 76 -7.59 1.87 6.17
C GLY A 76 -7.96 0.40 6.40
N ALA A 77 -8.31 -0.32 5.34
CA ALA A 77 -8.69 -1.75 5.40
C ALA A 77 -7.58 -2.72 5.89
N ILE A 78 -6.37 -2.20 6.17
CA ILE A 78 -5.26 -2.95 6.75
C ILE A 78 -5.05 -2.49 8.18
N GLU A 79 -5.10 -3.43 9.12
CA GLU A 79 -4.98 -3.15 10.55
C GLU A 79 -3.53 -3.28 11.05
N CYS A 80 -2.70 -4.07 10.35
CA CYS A 80 -1.35 -4.38 10.79
C CYS A 80 -0.31 -3.49 10.12
N TYR A 81 0.42 -2.76 10.96
CA TYR A 81 1.59 -1.96 10.60
C TYR A 81 2.72 -2.31 11.58
N ALA A 82 3.88 -2.69 11.07
CA ALA A 82 5.00 -3.15 11.89
C ALA A 82 6.35 -2.59 11.41
N GLU A 83 7.35 -2.64 12.30
CA GLU A 83 8.72 -2.28 11.98
C GLU A 83 9.58 -3.53 11.83
N GLY A 84 10.37 -3.59 10.77
CA GLY A 84 11.37 -4.64 10.52
C GLY A 84 10.80 -5.97 10.02
N LYS A 85 9.81 -6.56 10.70
CA LYS A 85 9.20 -7.86 10.37
C LYS A 85 7.68 -7.86 10.55
N PRO A 86 6.93 -8.71 9.83
CA PRO A 86 5.48 -8.80 10.01
C PRO A 86 5.13 -9.37 11.39
N SER A 87 4.10 -8.81 12.03
CA SER A 87 3.57 -9.29 13.32
C SER A 87 2.30 -10.14 13.19
N ALA A 88 1.61 -10.04 12.06
CA ALA A 88 0.42 -10.81 11.71
C ALA A 88 0.27 -10.88 10.17
N PRO A 89 -0.61 -11.76 9.64
CA PRO A 89 -1.02 -11.71 8.24
C PRO A 89 -1.60 -10.35 7.83
N TRP A 90 -1.53 -10.01 6.54
CA TRP A 90 -2.06 -8.76 6.00
C TRP A 90 -1.45 -7.53 6.68
N CYS A 91 -0.13 -7.43 6.62
CA CYS A 91 0.64 -6.43 7.36
C CYS A 91 1.55 -5.61 6.45
N VAL A 92 1.57 -4.29 6.68
CA VAL A 92 2.55 -3.39 6.08
C VAL A 92 3.75 -3.28 7.03
N VAL A 93 4.92 -3.61 6.53
CA VAL A 93 6.17 -3.58 7.28
C VAL A 93 7.06 -2.47 6.73
N VAL A 94 7.55 -1.62 7.63
CA VAL A 94 8.48 -0.53 7.29
C VAL A 94 9.85 -0.85 7.85
N ARG A 95 10.90 -0.68 7.05
CA ARG A 95 12.29 -0.86 7.47
C ARG A 95 13.24 0.04 6.68
N GLY A 96 14.46 0.20 7.18
CA GLY A 96 15.53 0.88 6.43
C GLY A 96 15.73 0.25 5.05
N GLY A 97 15.83 1.09 4.02
CA GLY A 97 16.10 0.69 2.66
C GLY A 97 17.59 0.44 2.39
N PRO A 98 17.96 0.10 1.15
CA PRO A 98 19.35 -0.17 0.78
C PRO A 98 20.24 1.09 0.85
N GLY A 99 19.66 2.28 0.63
CA GLY A 99 20.33 3.57 0.79
C GLY A 99 20.07 4.28 2.14
N LYS A 100 20.94 5.25 2.48
CA LYS A 100 20.84 6.06 3.70
C LYS A 100 19.56 6.90 3.80
N LEU A 101 18.96 7.24 2.67
CA LEU A 101 17.73 8.01 2.56
C LEU A 101 16.65 7.19 1.88
N GLU A 102 16.63 5.89 2.13
CA GLU A 102 15.62 5.01 1.56
C GLU A 102 14.93 4.24 2.67
N ILE A 103 13.63 4.01 2.47
CA ILE A 103 12.81 3.14 3.30
C ILE A 103 12.19 2.07 2.41
N THR A 104 12.26 0.83 2.86
CA THR A 104 11.54 -0.28 2.24
C THR A 104 10.21 -0.50 2.95
N ILE A 105 9.18 -0.71 2.13
CA ILE A 105 7.80 -0.88 2.54
C ILE A 105 7.32 -2.20 1.93
N ASP A 106 7.14 -3.19 2.78
CA ASP A 106 6.79 -4.55 2.40
C ASP A 106 5.33 -4.84 2.81
N GLY A 107 4.52 -5.38 1.90
CA GLY A 107 3.18 -5.87 2.19
C GLY A 107 3.18 -7.38 2.27
N TYR A 108 2.94 -7.93 3.46
CA TYR A 108 2.82 -9.37 3.70
C TYR A 108 1.35 -9.80 3.69
N GLY A 109 1.03 -10.85 2.93
CA GLY A 109 -0.32 -11.39 2.82
C GLY A 109 -0.64 -12.39 3.90
N ALA A 110 -1.37 -13.45 3.53
CA ALA A 110 -1.65 -14.58 4.42
C ALA A 110 -0.37 -15.33 4.85
N GLN A 111 0.63 -15.39 3.98
CA GLN A 111 1.94 -16.00 4.22
C GLN A 111 2.95 -14.91 4.60
N LEU A 112 3.80 -15.18 5.59
CA LEU A 112 4.75 -14.21 6.19
C LEU A 112 6.21 -14.44 5.79
N ASP A 113 6.49 -15.48 5.02
CA ASP A 113 7.83 -15.88 4.58
C ASP A 113 8.41 -14.93 3.53
N ARG A 114 7.55 -14.30 2.72
CA ARG A 114 7.93 -13.31 1.72
C ARG A 114 6.86 -12.24 1.53
N PRO A 115 7.25 -11.00 1.20
CA PRO A 115 6.29 -9.97 0.85
C PRO A 115 5.58 -10.29 -0.47
N LEU A 116 4.28 -9.96 -0.54
CA LEU A 116 3.51 -9.98 -1.80
C LEU A 116 3.84 -8.77 -2.68
N VAL A 117 4.19 -7.64 -2.05
CA VAL A 117 4.56 -6.40 -2.72
C VAL A 117 5.64 -5.70 -1.91
N THR A 118 6.63 -5.15 -2.59
CA THR A 118 7.71 -4.37 -2.00
C THR A 118 7.84 -3.06 -2.77
N GLN A 119 7.91 -1.94 -2.04
CA GLN A 119 8.25 -0.64 -2.61
C GLN A 119 9.39 -0.01 -1.82
N VAL A 120 10.22 0.75 -2.51
CA VAL A 120 11.27 1.56 -1.89
C VAL A 120 10.93 3.01 -2.12
N ALA A 121 10.82 3.77 -1.03
CA ALA A 121 10.63 5.21 -1.07
C ALA A 121 11.95 5.90 -0.75
N ARG A 122 12.29 6.93 -1.51
CA ARG A 122 13.39 7.82 -1.21
C ARG A 122 12.90 8.98 -0.35
N LEU A 123 13.68 9.29 0.68
CA LEU A 123 13.43 10.35 1.62
C LEU A 123 14.11 11.64 1.16
N GLY A 124 13.50 12.77 1.47
CA GLY A 124 14.14 14.06 1.27
C GLY A 124 15.36 14.25 2.19
N GLU A 125 16.37 14.95 1.70
CA GLU A 125 17.47 15.41 2.53
C GLU A 125 16.96 16.49 3.49
N TYR A 126 17.34 16.41 4.77
CA TYR A 126 17.07 17.50 5.70
C TYR A 126 17.97 18.69 5.36
N ARG A 127 17.37 19.78 4.88
CA ARG A 127 18.06 21.06 4.72
C ARG A 127 17.59 21.99 5.83
N ARG A 128 18.50 22.40 6.71
CA ARG A 128 18.23 23.48 7.66
C ARG A 128 18.04 24.76 6.85
N PHE A 129 16.84 25.34 6.93
CA PHE A 129 16.54 26.67 6.40
C PHE A 129 17.03 27.75 7.36
#